data_AF-A0A7G8DLU1-F1
#
_entry.id   AF-A0A7G8DLU1-F1
#
_cell.length_a   1.000
_cell.length_b   1.000
_cell.length_c   1.000
_cell.angle_alpha   90.00
_cell.angle_beta   90.00
_cell.angle_gamma   90.00
#
_symmetry.space_group_name_H-M   'P 1'
#
loop_
_entity.id
_entity.type
_entity.pdbx_description
1 polymer ?
#
loop_
_entity_poly.entity_id
_entity_poly.type
_entity_poly.pdbx_seq_one_letter_code
_entity_poly.pdbx_strand_id
1 'polypeptide(L)'
;MDLALQQSLSTGYWTDAVKSLYQAFLQNGETVSVRIEDQSNYYSDVEMGYMRYGILAIDESIDLDFEFTRDSNNSDIDIFLGDRTYQDYLGLAALQASWISLDVLGDSAVSYKSNINTFIHEFMHALGIGEPGYDPRWNQDNTAMSYNQGNLIDWRVTPSVADYDALASLWGRENDSQVSSSRYQGVSVIGNNFQDDILSGSAAGEFLMGFGGDDVINGWGGDDDLFGGFGQDTFVMSQGLDRVFDFTIGSDRISGFTGVGFYQADRHGVLIQDSGRELLLVGIDFDEFNAAASYSFA
;
A
#
# COMPACT_ATOMS: atom_id res chain seq x y z
N MET A 1 16.97 -20.65 4.85
CA MET A 1 15.61 -20.83 4.31
C MET A 1 15.49 -22.28 3.85
N ASP A 2 14.50 -23.01 4.37
CA ASP A 2 14.36 -24.45 4.16
C ASP A 2 13.83 -24.74 2.74
N LEU A 3 14.40 -25.75 2.06
CA LEU A 3 14.02 -26.14 0.70
C LEU A 3 12.53 -26.50 0.60
N ALA A 4 11.91 -26.87 1.73
CA ALA A 4 10.49 -27.15 1.84
C ALA A 4 9.60 -25.90 1.70
N LEU A 5 10.10 -24.70 2.07
CA LEU A 5 9.37 -23.44 1.88
C LEU A 5 9.38 -23.01 0.42
N GLN A 6 10.53 -23.16 -0.24
CA GLN A 6 10.61 -22.97 -1.69
C GLN A 6 9.69 -23.95 -2.41
N GLN A 7 9.67 -25.23 -2.05
CA GLN A 7 8.84 -26.21 -2.76
C GLN A 7 7.34 -26.12 -2.48
N SER A 8 6.86 -25.62 -1.33
CA SER A 8 5.42 -25.42 -1.11
C SER A 8 4.91 -24.11 -1.73
N LEU A 9 5.74 -23.05 -1.77
CA LEU A 9 5.41 -21.77 -2.39
C LEU A 9 5.70 -21.76 -3.91
N SER A 10 6.41 -22.76 -4.43
CA SER A 10 6.78 -22.92 -5.84
C SER A 10 6.15 -24.15 -6.52
N THR A 11 5.01 -24.69 -6.05
CA THR A 11 4.34 -25.75 -6.82
C THR A 11 3.70 -25.20 -8.10
N GLY A 12 4.53 -25.00 -9.12
CA GLY A 12 4.33 -25.76 -10.35
C GLY A 12 4.15 -25.00 -11.64
N TYR A 13 3.71 -23.74 -11.64
CA TYR A 13 3.62 -22.96 -12.87
C TYR A 13 3.81 -21.49 -12.54
N TRP A 14 4.86 -20.88 -13.09
CA TRP A 14 4.71 -19.49 -13.50
C TRP A 14 3.47 -19.49 -14.39
N THR A 15 2.35 -19.00 -13.86
CA THR A 15 1.16 -18.79 -14.66
C THR A 15 1.57 -17.88 -15.81
N ASP A 16 0.89 -17.97 -16.95
CA ASP A 16 1.29 -17.12 -18.08
C ASP A 16 1.23 -15.63 -17.72
N ALA A 17 0.47 -15.21 -16.69
CA ALA A 17 0.52 -13.84 -16.20
C ALA A 17 1.75 -13.49 -15.37
N VAL A 18 2.27 -14.34 -14.49
CA VAL A 18 3.54 -14.04 -13.78
C VAL A 18 4.68 -13.94 -14.81
N LYS A 19 4.63 -14.74 -15.88
CA LYS A 19 5.56 -14.59 -17.01
C LYS A 19 5.35 -13.28 -17.77
N SER A 20 4.10 -12.89 -18.03
CA SER A 20 3.78 -11.61 -18.69
C SER A 20 4.24 -10.43 -17.86
N LEU A 21 4.03 -10.47 -16.54
CA LEU A 21 4.51 -9.47 -15.59
C LEU A 21 6.04 -9.39 -15.61
N TYR A 22 6.73 -10.53 -15.60
CA TYR A 22 8.18 -10.58 -15.76
C TYR A 22 8.65 -10.08 -17.13
N GLN A 23 7.86 -10.25 -18.20
CA GLN A 23 8.18 -9.66 -19.51
C GLN A 23 7.97 -8.14 -19.53
N ALA A 24 6.94 -7.62 -18.86
CA ALA A 24 6.73 -6.19 -18.69
C ALA A 24 7.88 -5.56 -17.88
N PHE A 25 8.23 -6.18 -16.75
CA PHE A 25 9.40 -5.87 -15.93
C PHE A 25 10.70 -5.74 -16.77
N LEU A 26 11.03 -6.75 -17.58
CA LEU A 26 12.23 -6.72 -18.43
C LEU A 26 12.18 -5.64 -19.53
N GLN A 27 10.98 -5.25 -19.98
CA GLN A 27 10.80 -4.26 -21.04
C GLN A 27 10.79 -2.82 -20.52
N ASN A 28 10.29 -2.63 -19.30
CA ASN A 28 10.03 -1.31 -18.72
C ASN A 28 11.09 -0.88 -17.70
N GLY A 29 12.12 -1.69 -17.49
CA GLY A 29 13.19 -1.34 -16.55
C GLY A 29 12.70 -1.41 -15.12
N GLU A 30 12.13 -2.55 -14.76
CA GLU A 30 11.72 -2.90 -13.40
C GLU A 30 10.34 -2.39 -12.95
N THR A 31 9.74 -1.53 -13.77
CA THR A 31 8.43 -0.92 -13.51
C THR A 31 7.22 -1.80 -13.86
N VAL A 32 6.28 -1.86 -12.93
CA VAL A 32 4.96 -2.50 -13.02
C VAL A 32 3.87 -1.48 -12.68
N SER A 33 2.98 -1.22 -13.63
CA SER A 33 1.87 -0.30 -13.41
C SER A 33 0.68 -0.99 -12.71
N VAL A 34 0.19 -0.38 -11.63
CA VAL A 34 -0.92 -0.89 -10.80
C VAL A 34 -2.08 0.09 -10.82
N ARG A 35 -3.25 -0.39 -11.19
CA ARG A 35 -4.49 0.37 -11.15
C ARG A 35 -5.41 -0.18 -10.07
N ILE A 36 -5.89 0.69 -9.20
CA ILE A 36 -6.89 0.36 -8.19
C ILE A 36 -8.17 1.12 -8.50
N GLU A 37 -9.24 0.39 -8.82
CA GLU A 37 -10.56 0.91 -9.14
C GLU A 37 -11.58 0.44 -8.09
N ASP A 38 -12.03 1.35 -7.23
CA ASP A 38 -13.23 1.10 -6.41
C ASP A 38 -14.48 1.34 -7.26
N GLN A 39 -15.19 0.25 -7.56
CA GLN A 39 -16.42 0.27 -8.35
C GLN A 39 -17.69 0.43 -7.49
N SER A 40 -17.52 0.40 -6.16
CA SER A 40 -18.62 0.27 -5.21
C SER A 40 -18.82 1.47 -4.29
N ASN A 41 -17.85 2.40 -4.23
CA ASN A 41 -17.76 3.45 -3.19
C ASN A 41 -17.84 2.85 -1.77
N TYR A 42 -17.41 1.61 -1.64
CA TYR A 42 -17.54 0.83 -0.42
C TYR A 42 -16.29 0.97 0.44
N TYR A 43 -15.15 1.23 -0.18
CA TYR A 43 -13.87 1.37 0.49
C TYR A 43 -13.62 2.83 0.83
N SER A 44 -13.25 3.07 2.09
CA SER A 44 -12.82 4.39 2.55
C SER A 44 -11.44 4.76 1.99
N ASP A 45 -11.12 6.06 1.93
CA ASP A 45 -9.76 6.51 1.59
C ASP A 45 -8.70 5.93 2.54
N VAL A 46 -9.08 5.67 3.79
CA VAL A 46 -8.28 4.92 4.78
C VAL A 46 -7.96 3.51 4.30
N GLU A 47 -8.97 2.72 3.91
CA GLU A 47 -8.76 1.36 3.39
C GLU A 47 -7.91 1.38 2.12
N MET A 48 -8.20 2.29 1.20
CA MET A 48 -7.42 2.49 -0.02
C MET A 48 -5.97 2.85 0.29
N GLY A 49 -5.72 3.69 1.30
CA GLY A 49 -4.40 4.06 1.76
C GLY A 49 -3.61 2.86 2.27
N TYR A 50 -4.21 1.99 3.08
CA TYR A 50 -3.57 0.76 3.52
C TYR A 50 -3.26 -0.21 2.38
N MET A 51 -4.11 -0.30 1.36
CA MET A 51 -3.84 -1.12 0.19
C MET A 51 -2.62 -0.60 -0.59
N ARG A 52 -2.56 0.72 -0.84
CA ARG A 52 -1.39 1.37 -1.47
C ARG A 52 -0.12 1.17 -0.64
N TYR A 53 -0.24 1.31 0.68
CA TYR A 53 0.84 1.08 1.61
C TYR A 53 1.38 -0.34 1.54
N GLY A 54 0.51 -1.34 1.54
CA GLY A 54 0.93 -2.72 1.40
C GLY A 54 1.64 -3.01 0.08
N ILE A 55 1.21 -2.37 -1.02
CA ILE A 55 1.93 -2.44 -2.31
C ILE A 55 3.32 -1.80 -2.19
N LEU A 56 3.43 -0.57 -1.69
CA LEU A 56 4.73 0.11 -1.54
C LEU A 56 5.65 -0.57 -0.51
N ALA A 57 5.09 -1.25 0.48
CA ALA A 57 5.92 -2.04 1.40
C ALA A 57 6.49 -3.29 0.73
N ILE A 58 5.79 -3.84 -0.28
CA ILE A 58 6.31 -4.93 -1.12
C ILE A 58 7.36 -4.39 -2.07
N ASP A 59 7.07 -3.27 -2.75
CA ASP A 59 7.99 -2.48 -3.58
C ASP A 59 9.37 -2.34 -2.90
N GLU A 60 9.40 -1.80 -1.69
CA GLU A 60 10.63 -1.58 -0.93
C GLU A 60 11.35 -2.87 -0.48
N SER A 61 10.77 -4.04 -0.72
CA SER A 61 11.28 -5.34 -0.26
C SER A 61 11.78 -6.25 -1.39
N ILE A 62 11.29 -6.05 -2.61
CA ILE A 62 11.58 -6.89 -3.77
C ILE A 62 11.91 -6.03 -4.98
N ASP A 63 12.66 -6.60 -5.93
CA ASP A 63 13.13 -5.94 -7.14
C ASP A 63 12.00 -5.69 -8.17
N LEU A 64 10.91 -5.03 -7.77
CA LEU A 64 9.81 -4.59 -8.62
C LEU A 64 9.46 -3.16 -8.22
N ASP A 65 9.33 -2.27 -9.20
CA ASP A 65 8.88 -0.89 -9.01
C ASP A 65 7.40 -0.74 -9.37
N PHE A 66 6.51 -0.59 -8.38
CA PHE A 66 5.09 -0.37 -8.61
C PHE A 66 4.77 1.11 -8.85
N GLU A 67 4.05 1.39 -9.94
CA GLU A 67 3.56 2.72 -10.27
C GLU A 67 2.04 2.76 -10.30
N PHE A 68 1.43 3.64 -9.52
CA PHE A 68 -0.03 3.76 -9.50
C PHE A 68 -0.54 4.50 -10.75
N THR A 69 -1.52 3.92 -11.45
CA THR A 69 -2.16 4.51 -12.62
C THR A 69 -3.69 4.46 -12.55
N ARG A 70 -4.35 5.41 -13.20
CA ARG A 70 -5.80 5.38 -13.46
C ARG A 70 -6.14 4.89 -14.87
N ASP A 71 -5.15 4.74 -15.76
CA ASP A 71 -5.37 4.32 -17.15
C ASP A 71 -5.58 2.80 -17.26
N SER A 72 -6.83 2.42 -17.52
CA SER A 72 -7.24 1.02 -17.70
C SER A 72 -6.68 0.34 -18.96
N ASN A 73 -6.04 1.08 -19.86
CA ASN A 73 -5.47 0.52 -21.09
C ASN A 73 -3.97 0.23 -20.97
N ASN A 74 -3.35 0.62 -19.85
CA ASN A 74 -1.90 0.61 -19.67
C ASN A 74 -1.48 0.13 -18.27
N SER A 75 -2.37 -0.55 -17.53
CA SER A 75 -2.06 -1.23 -16.27
C SER A 75 -1.57 -2.66 -16.50
N ASP A 76 -0.52 -3.06 -15.79
CA ASP A 76 -0.02 -4.43 -15.72
C ASP A 76 -0.80 -5.26 -14.68
N ILE A 77 -1.27 -4.59 -13.62
CA ILE A 77 -2.16 -5.15 -12.58
C ILE A 77 -3.38 -4.23 -12.45
N ASP A 78 -4.58 -4.79 -12.59
CA ASP A 78 -5.84 -4.10 -12.35
C ASP A 78 -6.53 -4.71 -11.13
N ILE A 79 -6.91 -3.86 -10.19
CA ILE A 79 -7.54 -4.24 -8.94
C ILE A 79 -8.94 -3.64 -8.93
N PHE A 80 -9.94 -4.49 -8.98
CA PHE A 80 -11.34 -4.11 -8.88
C PHE A 80 -11.85 -4.39 -7.48
N LEU A 81 -12.18 -3.32 -6.76
CA LEU A 81 -12.78 -3.39 -5.44
C LEU A 81 -14.29 -3.24 -5.62
N GLY A 82 -15.08 -4.22 -5.19
CA GLY A 82 -16.53 -4.13 -5.40
C GLY A 82 -17.37 -5.22 -4.75
N ASP A 83 -18.68 -4.97 -4.70
CA ASP A 83 -19.70 -5.96 -4.32
C ASP A 83 -20.08 -6.80 -5.54
N ARG A 84 -19.39 -7.92 -5.76
CA ARG A 84 -19.90 -8.95 -6.68
C ARG A 84 -20.85 -9.87 -5.94
N THR A 85 -22.13 -9.71 -6.26
CA THR A 85 -23.24 -10.65 -5.98
C THR A 85 -23.06 -12.08 -6.51
N TYR A 86 -21.86 -12.48 -6.95
CA TYR A 86 -21.59 -13.80 -7.50
C TYR A 86 -20.21 -14.29 -7.03
N GLN A 87 -20.23 -15.40 -6.28
CA GLN A 87 -19.14 -16.26 -5.78
C GLN A 87 -18.89 -16.17 -4.26
N ASP A 88 -18.85 -17.34 -3.61
CA ASP A 88 -18.63 -17.57 -2.17
C ASP A 88 -17.15 -17.37 -1.72
N TYR A 89 -16.38 -16.49 -2.38
CA TYR A 89 -14.95 -16.25 -2.08
C TYR A 89 -14.74 -14.78 -1.69
N LEU A 90 -14.02 -14.53 -0.59
CA LEU A 90 -13.77 -13.17 -0.07
C LEU A 90 -12.80 -12.35 -0.96
N GLY A 91 -12.08 -13.01 -1.86
CA GLY A 91 -11.21 -12.40 -2.86
C GLY A 91 -10.93 -13.38 -4.00
N LEU A 92 -10.49 -12.87 -5.16
CA LEU A 92 -10.00 -13.69 -6.27
C LEU A 92 -8.96 -12.94 -7.10
N ALA A 93 -7.77 -13.52 -7.23
CA ALA A 93 -6.81 -13.19 -8.28
C ALA A 93 -7.08 -14.03 -9.55
N ALA A 94 -7.33 -13.36 -10.68
CA ALA A 94 -7.59 -13.98 -11.97
C ALA A 94 -6.65 -13.49 -13.07
N LEU A 95 -6.23 -14.42 -13.94
CA LEU A 95 -5.31 -14.16 -15.05
C LEU A 95 -6.09 -13.64 -16.27
N GLN A 96 -5.69 -12.50 -16.84
CA GLN A 96 -6.15 -12.03 -18.14
C GLN A 96 -5.00 -11.99 -19.16
N ALA A 97 -5.32 -11.82 -20.44
CA ALA A 97 -4.40 -12.06 -21.56
C ALA A 97 -3.08 -11.24 -21.50
N SER A 98 -3.03 -10.13 -20.76
CA SER A 98 -1.84 -9.30 -20.58
C SER A 98 -1.72 -8.61 -19.21
N TRP A 99 -2.61 -8.89 -18.25
CA TRP A 99 -2.64 -8.26 -16.92
C TRP A 99 -3.36 -9.16 -15.92
N ILE A 100 -3.24 -8.85 -14.62
CA ILE A 100 -3.85 -9.62 -13.52
C ILE A 100 -4.99 -8.83 -12.91
N SER A 101 -6.17 -9.45 -12.79
CA SER A 101 -7.35 -8.89 -12.14
C SER A 101 -7.40 -9.35 -10.69
N LEU A 102 -7.53 -8.41 -9.76
CA LEU A 102 -7.84 -8.73 -8.36
C LEU A 102 -9.24 -8.26 -8.03
N ASP A 103 -10.07 -9.19 -7.56
CA ASP A 103 -11.43 -8.91 -7.17
C ASP A 103 -11.52 -9.04 -5.65
N VAL A 104 -11.58 -7.91 -4.94
CA VAL A 104 -11.69 -7.91 -3.47
C VAL A 104 -13.11 -7.54 -3.07
N LEU A 105 -13.81 -8.49 -2.44
CA LEU A 105 -15.19 -8.27 -2.01
C LEU A 105 -15.21 -7.54 -0.67
N GLY A 106 -15.87 -6.39 -0.66
CA GLY A 106 -16.11 -5.64 0.57
C GLY A 106 -17.32 -6.21 1.31
N ASP A 107 -17.11 -6.72 2.53
CA ASP A 107 -18.21 -7.09 3.43
C ASP A 107 -18.29 -6.11 4.61
N SER A 108 -19.48 -5.53 4.82
CA SER A 108 -19.73 -4.53 5.89
C SER A 108 -19.90 -5.13 7.26
N ALA A 109 -20.01 -6.45 7.31
CA ALA A 109 -20.00 -7.20 8.54
C ALA A 109 -18.59 -7.56 9.04
N VAL A 110 -17.54 -7.37 8.24
CA VAL A 110 -16.14 -7.64 8.62
C VAL A 110 -15.34 -6.35 8.83
N SER A 111 -14.28 -6.47 9.66
CA SER A 111 -13.38 -5.35 9.95
C SER A 111 -12.62 -4.91 8.69
N TYR A 112 -12.38 -3.61 8.52
CA TYR A 112 -11.55 -3.05 7.44
C TYR A 112 -10.17 -3.74 7.34
N LYS A 113 -9.62 -4.20 8.47
CA LYS A 113 -8.36 -4.96 8.50
C LYS A 113 -8.46 -6.33 7.82
N SER A 114 -9.63 -6.96 7.85
CA SER A 114 -9.90 -8.19 7.10
C SER A 114 -9.88 -7.92 5.61
N ASN A 115 -10.52 -6.83 5.15
CA ASN A 115 -10.53 -6.43 3.74
C ASN A 115 -9.11 -6.18 3.23
N ILE A 116 -8.30 -5.46 4.02
CA ILE A 116 -6.89 -5.21 3.69
C ILE A 116 -6.10 -6.51 3.68
N ASN A 117 -6.31 -7.41 4.64
CA ASN A 117 -5.62 -8.70 4.66
C ASN A 117 -5.95 -9.54 3.42
N THR A 118 -7.22 -9.59 3.02
CA THR A 118 -7.66 -10.25 1.79
C THR A 118 -7.05 -9.59 0.56
N PHE A 119 -6.99 -8.27 0.50
CA PHE A 119 -6.30 -7.55 -0.57
C PHE A 119 -4.83 -7.97 -0.66
N ILE A 120 -4.09 -7.98 0.46
CA ILE A 120 -2.67 -8.37 0.47
C ILE A 120 -2.49 -9.83 0.05
N HIS A 121 -3.38 -10.72 0.50
CA HIS A 121 -3.40 -12.12 0.11
C HIS A 121 -3.53 -12.27 -1.43
N GLU A 122 -4.56 -11.66 -2.01
CA GLU A 122 -4.80 -11.75 -3.46
C GLU A 122 -3.72 -11.04 -4.27
N PHE A 123 -3.20 -9.90 -3.79
CA PHE A 123 -2.11 -9.20 -4.45
C PHE A 123 -0.83 -10.05 -4.50
N MET A 124 -0.51 -10.75 -3.41
CA MET A 124 0.60 -11.67 -3.40
C MET A 124 0.38 -12.90 -4.28
N HIS A 125 -0.86 -13.39 -4.42
CA HIS A 125 -1.21 -14.35 -5.46
C HIS A 125 -0.94 -13.82 -6.87
N ALA A 126 -1.28 -12.57 -7.16
CA ALA A 126 -0.95 -11.93 -8.44
C ALA A 126 0.57 -11.88 -8.70
N LEU A 127 1.37 -11.65 -7.66
CA LEU A 127 2.83 -11.67 -7.76
C LEU A 127 3.43 -13.08 -7.84
N GLY A 128 2.59 -14.12 -7.80
CA GLY A 128 2.97 -15.49 -8.11
C GLY A 128 3.32 -16.37 -6.92
N ILE A 129 3.08 -15.92 -5.68
CA ILE A 129 3.24 -16.80 -4.51
C ILE A 129 1.94 -17.56 -4.22
N GLY A 130 2.07 -18.84 -3.89
CA GLY A 130 0.96 -19.72 -3.54
C GLY A 130 0.69 -19.80 -2.04
N GLU A 131 -0.42 -20.41 -1.66
CA GLU A 131 -0.74 -20.72 -0.27
C GLU A 131 0.22 -21.78 0.29
N PRO A 132 0.56 -21.75 1.59
CA PRO A 132 1.33 -22.81 2.24
C PRO A 132 0.53 -24.12 2.41
N GLY A 133 -0.74 -24.13 1.99
CA GLY A 133 -1.67 -25.25 2.15
C GLY A 133 -2.05 -25.51 3.62
N TYR A 134 -2.57 -26.71 3.89
CA TYR A 134 -3.02 -27.12 5.24
C TYR A 134 -1.87 -27.44 6.22
N ASP A 135 -0.67 -26.92 6.01
CA ASP A 135 0.45 -27.15 6.93
C ASP A 135 0.22 -26.35 8.23
N PRO A 136 -0.03 -27.01 9.37
CA PRO A 136 -0.39 -26.34 10.62
C PRO A 136 0.76 -25.52 11.22
N ARG A 137 1.98 -25.60 10.67
CA ARG A 137 3.11 -24.75 11.05
C ARG A 137 2.98 -23.32 10.51
N TRP A 138 2.16 -23.11 9.49
CA TRP A 138 1.92 -21.82 8.85
C TRP A 138 0.51 -21.37 9.16
N ASN A 139 0.37 -20.28 9.92
CA ASN A 139 -0.91 -19.65 10.21
C ASN A 139 -0.88 -18.16 9.84
N GLN A 140 -2.01 -17.47 10.05
CA GLN A 140 -2.17 -16.04 9.80
C GLN A 140 -1.19 -15.15 10.59
N ASP A 141 -0.58 -15.66 11.67
CA ASP A 141 0.50 -14.96 12.37
C ASP A 141 1.82 -15.01 11.58
N ASN A 142 2.00 -16.00 10.71
CA ASN A 142 3.25 -16.27 10.00
C ASN A 142 3.27 -15.74 8.57
N THR A 143 2.11 -15.69 7.90
CA THR A 143 1.98 -15.31 6.49
C THR A 143 0.54 -14.92 6.21
N ALA A 144 0.33 -13.87 5.42
CA ALA A 144 -1.02 -13.53 4.96
C ALA A 144 -1.57 -14.55 3.94
N MET A 145 -0.72 -15.43 3.39
CA MET A 145 -1.12 -16.49 2.47
C MET A 145 -1.77 -17.71 3.15
N SER A 146 -1.76 -17.78 4.48
CA SER A 146 -2.32 -18.93 5.21
C SER A 146 -3.78 -18.73 5.58
N TYR A 147 -4.57 -19.78 5.33
CA TYR A 147 -5.95 -19.90 5.82
C TYR A 147 -6.04 -20.50 7.23
N ASN A 148 -4.93 -20.96 7.82
CA ASN A 148 -4.94 -21.49 9.18
C ASN A 148 -5.00 -20.35 10.20
N GLN A 149 -5.95 -20.43 11.13
CA GLN A 149 -6.13 -19.41 12.16
C GLN A 149 -4.90 -19.27 13.07
N GLY A 150 -4.45 -18.04 13.26
CA GLY A 150 -3.37 -17.66 14.17
C GLY A 150 -3.85 -17.33 15.59
N ASN A 151 -2.91 -16.89 16.44
CA ASN A 151 -3.19 -16.40 17.80
C ASN A 151 -3.29 -14.87 17.88
N LEU A 152 -2.87 -14.15 16.83
CA LEU A 152 -3.11 -12.72 16.73
C LEU A 152 -4.63 -12.47 16.69
N ILE A 153 -5.07 -11.55 17.54
CA ILE A 153 -6.50 -11.20 17.70
C ILE A 153 -6.96 -10.30 16.53
N ASP A 154 -6.04 -9.93 15.63
CA ASP A 154 -6.25 -8.89 14.63
C ASP A 154 -5.60 -9.26 13.29
N TRP A 155 -6.25 -8.85 12.21
CA TRP A 155 -5.79 -9.13 10.85
C TRP A 155 -4.55 -8.31 10.50
N ARG A 156 -3.56 -8.96 9.87
CA ARG A 156 -2.37 -8.26 9.35
C ARG A 156 -2.78 -7.38 8.17
N VAL A 157 -2.44 -6.09 8.26
CA VAL A 157 -2.61 -5.12 7.17
C VAL A 157 -1.35 -4.98 6.30
N THR A 158 -0.30 -5.75 6.60
CA THR A 158 0.96 -5.79 5.86
C THR A 158 1.47 -7.24 5.70
N PRO A 159 2.28 -7.50 4.66
CA PRO A 159 3.01 -8.75 4.54
C PRO A 159 3.92 -9.02 5.75
N SER A 160 4.13 -10.30 6.05
CA SER A 160 5.09 -10.74 7.06
C SER A 160 6.51 -10.86 6.48
N VAL A 161 7.50 -11.06 7.34
CA VAL A 161 8.87 -11.40 6.91
C VAL A 161 8.90 -12.64 6.00
N ALA A 162 8.07 -13.66 6.29
CA ALA A 162 8.02 -14.85 5.45
C ALA A 162 7.43 -14.56 4.06
N ASP A 163 6.48 -13.64 3.99
CA ASP A 163 5.89 -13.20 2.72
C ASP A 163 6.92 -12.43 1.88
N TYR A 164 7.65 -11.48 2.49
CA TYR A 164 8.73 -10.77 1.81
C TYR A 164 9.84 -11.71 1.35
N ASP A 165 10.25 -12.68 2.17
CA ASP A 165 11.25 -13.69 1.80
C ASP A 165 10.77 -14.53 0.60
N ALA A 166 9.48 -14.86 0.55
CA ALA A 166 8.88 -15.61 -0.54
C ALA A 166 8.86 -14.80 -1.85
N LEU A 167 8.36 -13.57 -1.81
CA LEU A 167 8.33 -12.68 -2.97
C LEU A 167 9.74 -12.38 -3.48
N ALA A 168 10.68 -12.10 -2.58
CA ALA A 168 12.08 -11.86 -2.93
C ALA A 168 12.76 -13.08 -3.56
N SER A 169 12.26 -14.30 -3.29
CA SER A 169 12.77 -15.50 -3.95
C SER A 169 12.35 -15.63 -5.42
N LEU A 170 11.27 -14.94 -5.81
CA LEU A 170 10.77 -14.87 -7.19
C LEU A 170 11.33 -13.68 -7.94
N TRP A 171 11.29 -12.50 -7.32
CA TRP A 171 11.58 -11.22 -7.97
C TRP A 171 12.99 -10.72 -7.72
N GLY A 172 13.65 -11.20 -6.66
CA GLY A 172 14.90 -10.62 -6.18
C GLY A 172 14.66 -9.73 -4.96
N ARG A 173 15.72 -9.45 -4.22
CA ARG A 173 15.67 -8.43 -3.16
C ARG A 173 15.88 -7.09 -3.79
N GLU A 174 15.13 -6.13 -3.29
CA GLU A 174 15.22 -4.74 -3.71
C GLU A 174 16.67 -4.26 -3.71
N ASN A 175 17.09 -3.72 -4.85
CA ASN A 175 18.49 -3.35 -5.12
C ASN A 175 18.67 -1.84 -5.35
N ASP A 176 17.57 -1.10 -5.33
CA ASP A 176 17.52 0.31 -5.60
C ASP A 176 18.28 1.13 -4.57
N SER A 177 19.12 2.03 -5.09
CA SER A 177 19.93 2.94 -4.27
C SER A 177 19.10 3.97 -3.50
N GLN A 178 17.77 3.99 -3.71
CA GLN A 178 16.81 4.89 -3.07
C GLN A 178 15.95 4.25 -1.97
N VAL A 179 16.14 2.97 -1.65
CA VAL A 179 15.62 2.44 -0.39
C VAL A 179 16.40 3.11 0.72
N SER A 180 15.87 4.24 1.18
CA SER A 180 16.37 5.00 2.29
C SER A 180 16.30 4.06 3.49
N SER A 181 17.42 3.41 3.81
CA SER A 181 17.59 2.50 4.96
C SER A 181 17.23 3.13 6.33
N SER A 182 16.78 4.39 6.33
CA SER A 182 16.22 5.16 7.43
C SER A 182 14.69 5.18 7.55
N ARG A 183 13.90 4.67 6.58
CA ARG A 183 12.41 4.78 6.58
C ARG A 183 11.71 4.07 7.74
N TYR A 184 12.33 3.03 8.32
CA TYR A 184 11.76 2.29 9.46
C TYR A 184 12.79 2.07 10.57
N GLN A 185 13.33 3.17 11.09
CA GLN A 185 14.27 3.12 12.22
C GLN A 185 13.65 3.62 13.53
N GLY A 186 12.45 4.21 13.51
CA GLY A 186 11.75 4.72 14.68
C GLY A 186 10.56 3.87 15.17
N VAL A 187 9.90 4.33 16.23
CA VAL A 187 8.75 3.65 16.86
C VAL A 187 7.48 4.13 16.18
N SER A 188 6.55 3.23 15.86
CA SER A 188 5.24 3.64 15.35
C SER A 188 4.52 4.56 16.34
N VAL A 189 4.11 5.74 15.88
CA VAL A 189 3.28 6.67 16.67
C VAL A 189 1.83 6.47 16.25
N ILE A 190 1.00 6.08 17.22
CA ILE A 190 -0.38 5.69 16.99
C ILE A 190 -1.27 6.59 17.86
N GLY A 191 -2.22 7.27 17.20
CA GLY A 191 -3.31 8.01 17.81
C GLY A 191 -4.31 7.07 18.49
N ASN A 192 -5.34 7.64 19.10
CA ASN A 192 -6.43 6.90 19.67
C ASN A 192 -7.57 6.80 18.66
N ASN A 193 -8.26 5.66 18.62
CA ASN A 193 -9.19 5.31 17.55
C ASN A 193 -10.31 6.32 17.20
N PHE A 194 -10.61 7.37 18.01
CA PHE A 194 -11.76 8.26 17.79
C PHE A 194 -11.65 9.68 18.39
N GLN A 195 -10.45 10.23 18.66
CA GLN A 195 -10.34 11.63 19.12
C GLN A 195 -9.23 12.35 18.38
N ASP A 196 -9.42 13.64 18.19
CA ASP A 196 -8.43 14.59 17.69
C ASP A 196 -7.12 14.50 18.49
N ASP A 197 -6.06 14.05 17.83
CA ASP A 197 -4.74 13.87 18.38
C ASP A 197 -3.72 14.83 17.74
N ILE A 198 -2.63 15.06 18.48
CA ILE A 198 -1.44 15.71 17.94
C ILE A 198 -0.34 14.67 17.92
N LEU A 199 -0.07 14.11 16.75
CA LEU A 199 0.96 13.10 16.54
C LEU A 199 2.26 13.78 16.15
N SER A 200 3.32 13.49 16.90
CA SER A 200 4.66 14.01 16.64
C SER A 200 5.66 12.86 16.63
N GLY A 201 6.31 12.68 15.48
CA GLY A 201 7.46 11.80 15.31
C GLY A 201 8.74 12.40 15.93
N SER A 202 9.87 11.93 15.44
CA SER A 202 11.19 12.21 15.96
C SER A 202 12.15 12.67 14.86
N ALA A 203 13.39 12.22 14.88
CA ALA A 203 14.37 12.50 13.82
C ALA A 203 14.68 11.25 12.98
N ALA A 204 13.92 10.17 13.19
CA ALA A 204 14.04 8.90 12.49
C ALA A 204 12.79 8.72 11.61
N GLY A 205 12.91 7.98 10.51
CA GLY A 205 11.74 7.58 9.72
C GLY A 205 10.82 6.68 10.54
N GLU A 206 9.57 7.09 10.63
CA GLU A 206 8.51 6.54 11.47
C GLU A 206 7.22 6.33 10.70
N PHE A 207 6.40 5.43 11.25
CA PHE A 207 5.02 5.22 10.82
C PHE A 207 4.10 5.96 11.79
N LEU A 208 3.31 6.91 11.29
CA LEU A 208 2.38 7.71 12.09
C LEU A 208 0.94 7.48 11.62
N MET A 209 0.04 7.23 12.56
CA MET A 209 -1.36 6.91 12.26
C MET A 209 -2.36 7.51 13.24
N GLY A 210 -3.21 8.42 12.76
CA GLY A 210 -4.22 9.12 13.56
C GLY A 210 -5.41 8.26 13.99
N PHE A 211 -5.81 7.31 13.12
CA PHE A 211 -7.02 6.47 13.22
C PHE A 211 -8.32 7.21 12.98
N GLY A 212 -8.81 8.00 13.93
CA GLY A 212 -10.08 8.69 13.75
C GLY A 212 -10.22 9.86 14.69
N GLY A 213 -10.90 10.91 14.24
CA GLY A 213 -10.79 12.25 14.83
C GLY A 213 -10.17 13.21 13.82
N ASP A 214 -10.16 14.50 14.13
CA ASP A 214 -9.47 15.49 13.28
C ASP A 214 -8.03 15.65 13.80
N ASP A 215 -7.07 14.95 13.19
CA ASP A 215 -5.70 14.80 13.71
C ASP A 215 -4.73 15.83 13.15
N VAL A 216 -3.69 16.17 13.92
CA VAL A 216 -2.53 16.95 13.45
C VAL A 216 -1.29 16.09 13.49
N ILE A 217 -0.72 15.80 12.32
CA ILE A 217 0.37 14.83 12.15
C ILE A 217 1.63 15.54 11.68
N ASN A 218 2.72 15.38 12.43
CA ASN A 218 4.03 15.93 12.11
C ASN A 218 5.13 14.86 12.31
N GLY A 219 5.72 14.40 11.21
CA GLY A 219 6.83 13.44 11.23
C GLY A 219 8.11 13.98 11.86
N TRP A 220 8.28 15.30 11.84
CA TRP A 220 9.46 16.07 12.23
C TRP A 220 10.66 15.90 11.31
N GLY A 221 11.38 14.78 11.40
CA GLY A 221 12.58 14.56 10.62
C GLY A 221 12.78 13.08 10.32
N GLY A 222 13.27 12.78 9.13
CA GLY A 222 13.29 11.41 8.63
C GLY A 222 12.42 11.32 7.39
N ASP A 223 12.30 10.13 6.82
CA ASP A 223 11.32 9.89 5.76
C ASP A 223 10.17 9.13 6.41
N ASP A 224 9.02 9.79 6.63
CA ASP A 224 7.91 9.25 7.41
C ASP A 224 6.73 8.77 6.55
N ASP A 225 6.05 7.71 7.02
CA ASP A 225 4.81 7.21 6.42
C ASP A 225 3.61 7.62 7.29
N LEU A 226 2.76 8.48 6.75
CA LEU A 226 1.71 9.20 7.47
C LEU A 226 0.31 8.74 7.02
N PHE A 227 -0.56 8.49 8.00
CA PHE A 227 -1.97 8.16 7.83
C PHE A 227 -2.82 9.03 8.74
N GLY A 228 -3.75 9.78 8.16
CA GLY A 228 -4.74 10.56 8.90
C GLY A 228 -5.74 9.63 9.57
N GLY A 229 -6.30 8.71 8.80
CA GLY A 229 -7.44 7.91 9.20
C GLY A 229 -8.76 8.62 8.90
N PHE A 230 -9.76 8.40 9.74
CA PHE A 230 -11.09 8.97 9.55
C PHE A 230 -11.18 10.37 10.18
N GLY A 231 -11.29 11.41 9.38
CA GLY A 231 -11.51 12.75 9.90
C GLY A 231 -11.16 13.83 8.88
N GLN A 232 -11.01 15.06 9.36
CA GLN A 232 -10.32 16.12 8.63
C GLN A 232 -8.93 16.31 9.23
N ASP A 233 -7.96 15.66 8.62
CA ASP A 233 -6.61 15.58 9.16
C ASP A 233 -5.72 16.68 8.60
N THR A 234 -4.71 17.08 9.38
CA THR A 234 -3.72 18.09 9.00
C THR A 234 -2.32 17.49 9.04
N PHE A 235 -1.71 17.36 7.86
CA PHE A 235 -0.33 16.92 7.68
C PHE A 235 0.61 18.12 7.67
N VAL A 236 1.56 18.16 8.60
CA VAL A 236 2.53 19.25 8.74
C VAL A 236 3.77 18.92 7.92
N MET A 237 4.14 19.78 6.96
CA MET A 237 5.36 19.64 6.17
C MET A 237 6.60 19.59 7.08
N SER A 238 7.31 18.47 7.08
CA SER A 238 8.46 18.21 7.95
C SER A 238 9.76 17.99 7.14
N GLN A 239 10.88 17.69 7.79
CA GLN A 239 12.17 17.49 7.11
C GLN A 239 12.31 16.07 6.56
N GLY A 240 12.69 15.93 5.30
CA GLY A 240 12.81 14.64 4.62
C GLY A 240 11.74 14.48 3.55
N LEU A 241 11.55 13.25 3.08
CA LEU A 241 10.50 12.88 2.15
C LEU A 241 9.41 12.09 2.89
N ASP A 242 8.37 12.80 3.32
CA ASP A 242 7.21 12.20 3.96
C ASP A 242 6.20 11.71 2.90
N ARG A 243 5.46 10.65 3.20
CA ARG A 243 4.42 10.09 2.33
C ARG A 243 3.08 10.03 3.07
N VAL A 244 2.03 10.56 2.45
CA VAL A 244 0.65 10.47 2.95
C VAL A 244 -0.12 9.48 2.10
N PHE A 245 -0.71 8.47 2.73
CA PHE A 245 -1.32 7.34 2.01
C PHE A 245 -2.84 7.45 1.82
N ASP A 246 -3.51 8.20 2.69
CA ASP A 246 -4.99 8.31 2.77
C ASP A 246 -5.50 9.75 2.64
N PHE A 247 -4.72 10.64 2.02
CA PHE A 247 -5.10 12.04 1.86
C PHE A 247 -6.41 12.21 1.10
N THR A 248 -7.40 12.84 1.72
CA THR A 248 -8.72 13.09 1.15
C THR A 248 -8.85 14.54 0.68
N ILE A 249 -8.87 14.76 -0.64
CA ILE A 249 -9.00 16.11 -1.21
C ILE A 249 -10.29 16.78 -0.73
N GLY A 250 -10.15 17.99 -0.18
CA GLY A 250 -11.28 18.80 0.30
C GLY A 250 -11.74 18.46 1.72
N SER A 251 -11.19 17.43 2.35
CA SER A 251 -11.30 17.14 3.78
C SER A 251 -10.00 17.50 4.48
N ASP A 252 -8.92 16.85 4.07
CA ASP A 252 -7.61 16.95 4.70
C ASP A 252 -6.85 18.18 4.25
N ARG A 253 -5.87 18.56 5.05
CA ARG A 253 -5.06 19.75 4.84
C ARG A 253 -3.59 19.47 5.02
N ILE A 254 -2.80 20.27 4.32
CA ILE A 254 -1.37 20.40 4.49
C ILE A 254 -1.08 21.73 5.17
N SER A 255 -0.12 21.76 6.07
CA SER A 255 0.30 22.97 6.78
C SER A 255 1.82 23.07 6.92
N GLY A 256 2.30 24.16 7.53
CA GLY A 256 3.72 24.32 7.88
C GLY A 256 4.61 24.77 6.71
N PHE A 257 4.05 25.16 5.57
CA PHE A 257 4.78 25.67 4.41
C PHE A 257 4.93 27.21 4.44
N THR A 258 5.92 27.73 3.72
CA THR A 258 6.19 29.18 3.55
C THR A 258 5.99 29.64 2.11
N GLY A 259 6.21 28.74 1.14
CA GLY A 259 5.77 28.85 -0.23
C GLY A 259 5.57 27.46 -0.82
N VAL A 260 4.48 27.22 -1.52
CA VAL A 260 4.15 25.88 -2.04
C VAL A 260 4.38 25.80 -3.53
N GLY A 261 5.26 24.88 -3.94
CA GLY A 261 5.24 24.29 -5.26
C GLY A 261 4.67 22.88 -5.14
N PHE A 262 3.77 22.51 -6.04
CA PHE A 262 3.34 21.12 -6.18
C PHE A 262 3.39 20.73 -7.66
N TYR A 263 3.75 19.50 -7.92
CA TYR A 263 3.90 18.95 -9.27
C TYR A 263 3.47 17.49 -9.27
N GLN A 264 3.12 17.00 -10.46
CA GLN A 264 2.88 15.58 -10.64
C GLN A 264 4.19 14.86 -10.35
N ALA A 265 4.19 13.99 -9.34
CA ALA A 265 5.31 13.11 -9.12
C ALA A 265 5.30 12.07 -10.24
N ASP A 266 6.47 11.79 -10.82
CA ASP A 266 6.56 10.86 -11.95
C ASP A 266 6.06 9.45 -11.60
N ARG A 267 5.90 9.09 -10.31
CA ARG A 267 5.73 7.68 -9.91
C ARG A 267 4.58 7.35 -8.96
N HIS A 268 4.08 8.27 -8.13
CA HIS A 268 3.21 7.86 -7.02
C HIS A 268 2.11 8.84 -6.59
N GLY A 269 1.92 9.98 -7.25
CA GLY A 269 0.85 10.94 -6.91
C GLY A 269 1.27 12.40 -7.02
N VAL A 270 0.96 13.22 -6.01
CA VAL A 270 1.29 14.66 -6.01
C VAL A 270 2.42 14.94 -5.05
N LEU A 271 3.54 15.47 -5.55
CA LEU A 271 4.67 15.86 -4.72
C LEU A 271 4.60 17.35 -4.42
N ILE A 272 4.65 17.67 -3.14
CA ILE A 272 4.63 19.03 -2.59
C ILE A 272 6.02 19.34 -2.06
N GLN A 273 6.58 20.46 -2.49
CA GLN A 273 7.90 20.92 -2.08
C GLN A 273 7.82 22.30 -1.45
N ASP A 274 8.50 22.46 -0.31
CA ASP A 274 8.78 23.76 0.27
C ASP A 274 10.14 23.78 0.97
N SER A 275 11.05 24.63 0.46
CA SER A 275 12.32 24.94 1.13
C SER A 275 13.18 23.71 1.46
N GLY A 276 13.17 22.70 0.57
CA GLY A 276 13.91 21.44 0.75
C GLY A 276 13.19 20.37 1.56
N ARG A 277 11.93 20.62 1.94
CA ARG A 277 11.01 19.64 2.51
C ARG A 277 10.12 19.07 1.42
N GLU A 278 9.84 17.77 1.50
CA GLU A 278 9.10 17.05 0.47
C GLU A 278 7.96 16.24 1.12
N LEU A 279 6.76 16.33 0.55
CA LEU A 279 5.59 15.55 0.97
C LEU A 279 4.90 14.98 -0.27
N LEU A 280 4.88 13.65 -0.36
CA LEU A 280 4.22 12.92 -1.43
C LEU A 280 2.82 12.49 -0.98
N LEU A 281 1.79 12.97 -1.67
CA LEU A 281 0.44 12.45 -1.51
C LEU A 281 0.26 11.24 -2.43
N VAL A 282 0.26 10.05 -1.86
CA VAL A 282 0.29 8.79 -2.59
C VAL A 282 -1.07 8.46 -3.19
N GLY A 283 -1.09 8.15 -4.49
CA GLY A 283 -2.30 7.77 -5.24
C GLY A 283 -3.24 8.93 -5.55
N ILE A 284 -2.84 10.17 -5.25
CA ILE A 284 -3.62 11.38 -5.54
C ILE A 284 -3.43 11.81 -6.99
N ASP A 285 -4.54 12.08 -7.67
CA ASP A 285 -4.55 12.58 -9.04
C ASP A 285 -4.16 14.05 -9.09
N PHE A 286 -3.22 14.39 -9.96
CA PHE A 286 -2.67 15.73 -10.04
C PHE A 286 -3.68 16.77 -10.53
N ASP A 287 -4.51 16.43 -11.52
CA ASP A 287 -5.49 17.38 -12.06
C ASP A 287 -6.62 17.63 -11.05
N GLU A 288 -7.05 16.58 -10.36
CA GLU A 288 -8.01 16.63 -9.25
C GLU A 288 -7.47 17.50 -8.11
N PHE A 289 -6.23 17.26 -7.68
CA PHE A 289 -5.58 18.07 -6.66
C PHE A 289 -5.41 19.51 -7.10
N ASN A 290 -4.93 19.75 -8.32
CA ASN A 290 -4.70 21.09 -8.86
C ASN A 290 -6.01 21.90 -8.96
N ALA A 291 -7.13 21.24 -9.30
CA ALA A 291 -8.44 21.88 -9.33
C ALA A 291 -8.97 22.27 -7.93
N ALA A 292 -8.57 21.53 -6.89
CA ALA A 292 -9.04 21.71 -5.52
C ALA A 292 -7.97 22.26 -4.55
N ALA A 293 -6.78 22.60 -5.04
CA ALA A 293 -5.59 22.87 -4.23
C ALA A 293 -5.84 23.93 -3.14
N SER A 294 -6.68 24.93 -3.39
CA SER A 294 -7.01 25.97 -2.41
C SER A 294 -7.68 25.46 -1.13
N TYR A 295 -8.27 24.24 -1.16
CA TYR A 295 -8.90 23.62 0.00
C TYR A 295 -7.96 22.68 0.77
N SER A 296 -6.85 22.28 0.14
CA SER A 296 -5.87 21.34 0.68
C SER A 296 -4.79 22.01 1.52
N PHE A 297 -4.80 23.34 1.66
CA PHE A 297 -3.77 24.10 2.39
C PHE A 297 -4.40 24.90 3.53
N ALA A 298 -3.84 24.78 4.75
CA ALA A 298 -4.27 25.47 5.97
C ALA A 298 -3.49 26.77 6.25
#